data_AF-A0A7W4UP71-F1
#
_entry.id   AF-A0A7W4UP71-F1
#
_cell.length_a   1.000
_cell.length_b   1.000
_cell.length_c   1.000
_cell.angle_alpha   90.00
_cell.angle_beta   90.00
_cell.angle_gamma   90.00
#
_symmetry.space_group_name_H-M   'P 1'
#
loop_
_entity.id
_entity.type
_entity.pdbx_description
1 polymer ?
#
loop_
_entity_poly.entity_id
_entity_poly.type
_entity_poly.pdbx_seq_one_letter_code
_entity_poly.pdbx_strand_id
1 'polypeptide(L)'
;MTTDARPMGRRERNKLDKLERITAAAGELFAERGVGDVTTQEIADRADIGTGTLFLYAKTKGELLLLVQNSMYETALEEGRAAAAKADGALDSVLAVLHPVVACNRKQIDNGRTYLREMVFGDPEEPRHAEALTLTLQTQVLVAEVIERETAATADTASTLAQVISAIMFTTMAASINVSLTNDEIIDRVRAQVAAVLPS
;
A
#
# COMPACT_ATOMS: atom_id res chain seq x y z
N MET A 1 -23.78 -12.45 26.33
CA MET A 1 -24.53 -12.46 25.07
C MET A 1 -23.60 -13.06 24.03
N THR A 2 -23.85 -14.30 23.65
CA THR A 2 -23.06 -15.06 22.66
C THR A 2 -23.48 -14.63 21.26
N THR A 3 -22.53 -14.10 20.48
CA THR A 3 -22.72 -13.71 19.09
C THR A 3 -22.91 -14.98 18.25
N ASP A 4 -24.15 -15.24 17.84
CA ASP A 4 -24.51 -16.36 16.98
C ASP A 4 -24.11 -16.04 15.53
N ALA A 5 -22.90 -16.47 15.15
CA ALA A 5 -22.40 -16.33 13.78
C ALA A 5 -23.13 -17.33 12.87
N ARG A 6 -24.23 -16.88 12.24
CA ARG A 6 -24.96 -17.70 11.26
C ARG A 6 -23.99 -18.16 10.16
N PRO A 7 -23.99 -19.46 9.81
CA PRO A 7 -23.09 -19.98 8.77
C PRO A 7 -23.33 -19.27 7.43
N MET A 8 -22.24 -18.83 6.79
CA MET A 8 -22.28 -18.07 5.53
C MET A 8 -23.10 -18.79 4.47
N GLY A 9 -23.99 -18.08 3.77
CA GLY A 9 -24.80 -18.67 2.70
C GLY A 9 -23.94 -19.15 1.52
N ARG A 10 -24.44 -20.14 0.75
CA ARG A 10 -23.75 -20.70 -0.43
C ARG A 10 -23.33 -19.63 -1.45
N ARG A 11 -24.15 -18.59 -1.65
CA ARG A 11 -23.84 -17.47 -2.56
C ARG A 11 -22.65 -16.66 -2.08
N GLU A 12 -22.56 -16.41 -0.78
CA GLU A 12 -21.45 -15.63 -0.21
C GLU A 12 -20.14 -16.40 -0.28
N ARG A 13 -20.16 -17.70 0.06
CA ARG A 13 -18.97 -18.57 -0.11
C ARG A 13 -18.48 -18.60 -1.56
N ASN A 14 -19.38 -18.73 -2.53
CA ASN A 14 -19.01 -18.71 -3.95
C ASN A 14 -18.45 -17.36 -4.40
N LYS A 15 -18.86 -16.25 -3.77
CA LYS A 15 -18.35 -14.91 -4.06
C LYS A 15 -16.93 -14.74 -3.52
N LEU A 16 -16.69 -15.22 -2.30
CA LEU A 16 -15.35 -15.22 -1.68
C LEU A 16 -14.36 -16.10 -2.45
N ASP A 17 -14.74 -17.34 -2.78
CA ASP A 17 -13.89 -18.26 -3.57
C ASP A 17 -13.42 -17.62 -4.89
N LYS A 18 -14.33 -16.94 -5.60
CA LYS A 18 -13.99 -16.21 -6.81
C LYS A 18 -13.06 -15.04 -6.56
N LEU A 19 -13.31 -14.25 -5.51
CA LEU A 19 -12.46 -13.13 -5.13
C LEU A 19 -11.03 -13.61 -4.80
N GLU A 20 -10.89 -14.70 -4.06
CA GLU A 20 -9.60 -15.31 -3.73
C GLU A 20 -8.86 -15.78 -4.99
N ARG A 21 -9.54 -16.50 -5.88
CA ARG A 21 -8.96 -16.94 -7.17
C ARG A 21 -8.52 -15.77 -8.05
N ILE A 22 -9.34 -14.72 -8.15
CA ILE A 22 -9.01 -13.49 -8.89
C ILE A 22 -7.76 -12.84 -8.30
N THR A 23 -7.74 -12.66 -6.97
CA THR A 23 -6.65 -11.98 -6.27
C THR A 23 -5.34 -12.76 -6.41
N ALA A 24 -5.39 -14.09 -6.27
CA ALA A 24 -4.23 -14.96 -6.46
C ALA A 24 -3.71 -14.90 -7.91
N ALA A 25 -4.59 -15.08 -8.90
CA ALA A 25 -4.21 -15.04 -10.31
C ALA A 25 -3.61 -13.69 -10.73
N ALA A 26 -4.24 -12.58 -10.33
CA ALA A 26 -3.73 -11.25 -10.59
C ALA A 26 -2.39 -11.00 -9.88
N GLY A 27 -2.28 -11.40 -8.61
CA GLY A 27 -1.07 -11.24 -7.81
C GLY A 27 0.14 -11.99 -8.37
N GLU A 28 -0.04 -13.25 -8.78
CA GLU A 28 1.01 -14.04 -9.42
C GLU A 28 1.47 -13.38 -10.74
N LEU A 29 0.53 -13.08 -11.64
CA LEU A 29 0.86 -12.53 -12.96
C LEU A 29 1.50 -11.15 -12.85
N PHE A 30 1.00 -10.29 -11.97
CA PHE A 30 1.59 -8.97 -11.74
C PHE A 30 2.97 -9.07 -11.09
N ALA A 31 3.21 -10.01 -10.18
CA ALA A 31 4.52 -10.19 -9.56
C ALA A 31 5.56 -10.67 -10.58
N GLU A 32 5.19 -11.57 -11.49
CA GLU A 32 6.10 -12.15 -12.49
C GLU A 32 6.42 -11.18 -13.64
N ARG A 33 5.41 -10.47 -14.15
CA ARG A 33 5.52 -9.73 -15.42
C ARG A 33 5.31 -8.22 -15.26
N GLY A 34 4.83 -7.76 -14.12
CA GLY A 34 4.39 -6.38 -13.93
C GLY A 34 3.02 -6.12 -14.56
N VAL A 35 2.30 -5.16 -14.00
CA VAL A 35 0.92 -4.80 -14.40
C VAL A 35 0.84 -4.32 -15.84
N GLY A 36 1.91 -3.73 -16.39
CA GLY A 36 1.97 -3.28 -17.79
C GLY A 36 1.75 -4.41 -18.78
N ASP A 37 2.38 -5.56 -18.54
CA ASP A 37 2.48 -6.68 -19.47
C ASP A 37 1.43 -7.78 -19.23
N VAL A 38 0.47 -7.53 -18.34
CA VAL A 38 -0.64 -8.45 -18.02
C VAL A 38 -1.97 -7.89 -18.51
N THR A 39 -2.76 -8.74 -19.17
CA THR A 39 -4.13 -8.43 -19.60
C THR A 39 -5.17 -8.97 -18.62
N THR A 40 -6.36 -8.36 -18.59
CA THR A 40 -7.49 -8.86 -17.80
C THR A 40 -8.01 -10.21 -18.29
N GLN A 41 -7.81 -10.53 -19.57
CA GLN A 41 -8.16 -11.85 -20.12
C GLN A 41 -7.29 -12.95 -19.53
N GLU A 42 -5.97 -12.76 -19.48
CA GLU A 42 -5.06 -13.74 -18.88
C GLU A 42 -5.36 -13.98 -17.40
N ILE A 43 -5.73 -12.92 -16.65
CA ILE A 43 -6.15 -13.05 -15.25
C ILE A 43 -7.44 -13.87 -15.17
N ALA A 44 -8.44 -13.58 -16.01
CA ALA A 44 -9.70 -14.30 -16.03
C ALA A 44 -9.51 -15.80 -16.36
N ASP A 45 -8.67 -16.10 -17.35
CA ASP A 45 -8.34 -17.47 -17.76
C ASP A 45 -7.62 -18.21 -16.63
N ARG A 46 -6.60 -17.58 -16.01
CA ARG A 46 -5.84 -18.14 -14.89
C ARG A 46 -6.71 -18.37 -13.65
N ALA A 47 -7.67 -17.49 -13.40
CA ALA A 47 -8.65 -17.61 -12.32
C ALA A 47 -9.82 -18.54 -12.68
N ASP A 48 -9.89 -19.07 -13.91
CA ASP A 48 -10.98 -19.90 -14.45
C ASP A 48 -12.37 -19.25 -14.25
N ILE A 49 -12.49 -18.01 -14.73
CA ILE A 49 -13.74 -17.24 -14.78
C ILE A 49 -13.88 -16.52 -16.13
N GLY A 50 -15.09 -16.07 -16.45
CA GLY A 50 -15.27 -15.17 -17.59
C GLY A 50 -14.80 -13.74 -17.27
N THR A 51 -14.26 -13.03 -18.26
CA THR A 51 -13.80 -11.62 -18.13
C THR A 51 -14.92 -10.68 -17.67
N GLY A 52 -16.17 -10.92 -18.10
CA GLY A 52 -17.33 -10.18 -17.59
C GLY A 52 -17.58 -10.40 -16.09
N THR A 53 -17.23 -11.58 -15.55
CA THR A 53 -17.29 -11.83 -14.10
C THR A 53 -16.18 -11.09 -13.37
N LEU A 54 -14.97 -11.04 -13.93
CA LEU A 54 -13.84 -10.29 -13.35
C LEU A 54 -14.20 -8.81 -13.12
N PHE A 55 -14.85 -8.19 -14.11
CA PHE A 55 -15.28 -6.78 -14.02
C PHE A 55 -16.35 -6.50 -12.96
N LEU A 56 -17.01 -7.53 -12.39
CA LEU A 56 -17.90 -7.37 -11.23
C LEU A 56 -17.12 -7.18 -9.92
N TYR A 57 -15.84 -7.56 -9.88
CA TYR A 57 -14.97 -7.44 -8.70
C TYR A 57 -14.01 -6.26 -8.81
N ALA A 58 -13.57 -5.91 -10.01
CA ALA A 58 -12.70 -4.77 -10.27
C ALA A 58 -12.96 -4.22 -11.68
N LYS A 59 -13.40 -2.97 -11.77
CA LYS A 59 -13.84 -2.35 -13.04
C LYS A 59 -12.67 -2.08 -14.00
N THR A 60 -11.48 -1.88 -13.46
CA THR A 60 -10.28 -1.51 -14.21
C THR A 60 -9.11 -2.40 -13.83
N LYS A 61 -8.06 -2.42 -14.67
CA LYS A 61 -6.79 -3.07 -14.31
C LYS A 61 -6.12 -2.38 -13.12
N GLY A 62 -6.36 -1.07 -12.94
CA GLY A 62 -5.95 -0.31 -11.75
C GLY A 62 -6.62 -0.84 -10.48
N GLU A 63 -7.94 -1.04 -10.48
CA GLU A 63 -8.66 -1.63 -9.35
C GLU A 63 -8.20 -3.05 -9.03
N LEU A 64 -7.85 -3.87 -10.03
CA LEU A 64 -7.24 -5.19 -9.79
C LEU A 64 -5.87 -5.07 -9.12
N LEU A 65 -5.06 -4.10 -9.54
CA LEU A 65 -3.77 -3.84 -8.93
C LEU A 65 -3.91 -3.39 -7.47
N LEU A 66 -4.84 -2.47 -7.19
CA LEU A 66 -5.15 -2.00 -5.85
C LEU A 66 -5.67 -3.16 -4.98
N LEU A 67 -6.60 -3.96 -5.48
CA LEU A 67 -7.11 -5.17 -4.80
C LEU A 67 -5.98 -6.10 -4.33
N VAL A 68 -4.98 -6.34 -5.19
CA VAL A 68 -3.83 -7.19 -4.85
C VAL A 68 -2.92 -6.51 -3.83
N GLN A 69 -2.55 -5.24 -4.07
CA GLN A 69 -1.50 -4.58 -3.29
C GLN A 69 -1.98 -4.03 -1.93
N ASN A 70 -3.25 -3.69 -1.76
CA ASN A 70 -3.77 -3.15 -0.50
C ASN A 70 -3.42 -4.05 0.70
N SER A 71 -3.57 -5.38 0.55
CA SER A 71 -3.21 -6.36 1.59
C SER A 71 -1.71 -6.36 1.96
N MET A 72 -0.84 -6.08 0.98
CA MET A 72 0.60 -5.97 1.20
C MET A 72 0.94 -4.71 1.99
N TYR A 73 0.23 -3.61 1.72
CA TYR A 73 0.38 -2.35 2.47
C TYR A 73 -0.18 -2.44 3.89
N GLU A 74 -1.29 -3.16 4.08
CA GLU A 74 -1.82 -3.46 5.41
C GLU A 74 -0.80 -4.22 6.27
N THR A 75 -0.21 -5.28 5.71
CA THR A 75 0.86 -6.05 6.37
C THR A 75 2.08 -5.18 6.68
N ALA A 76 2.51 -4.36 5.72
CA ALA A 76 3.64 -3.45 5.89
C ALA A 76 3.40 -2.41 7.01
N LEU A 77 2.17 -1.93 7.15
CA LEU A 77 1.81 -1.00 8.22
C LEU A 77 1.88 -1.65 9.60
N GLU A 78 1.43 -2.90 9.74
CA GLU A 78 1.53 -3.67 10.98
C GLU A 78 2.99 -3.94 11.37
N GLU A 79 3.81 -4.36 10.40
CA GLU A 79 5.26 -4.56 10.57
C GLU A 79 5.94 -3.25 11.00
N GLY A 80 5.62 -2.15 10.32
CA GLY A 80 6.17 -0.83 10.61
C GLY A 80 5.80 -0.34 12.01
N ARG A 81 4.55 -0.56 12.45
CA ARG A 81 4.11 -0.25 13.82
C ARG A 81 4.91 -1.05 14.85
N ALA A 82 5.11 -2.35 14.63
CA ALA A 82 5.86 -3.21 15.53
C ALA A 82 7.36 -2.86 15.58
N ALA A 83 7.93 -2.44 14.45
CA ALA A 83 9.33 -2.03 14.36
C ALA A 83 9.56 -0.67 15.03
N ALA A 84 8.70 0.31 14.79
CA ALA A 84 8.79 1.65 15.38
C ALA A 84 8.62 1.65 16.90
N ALA A 85 7.94 0.67 17.48
CA ALA A 85 7.83 0.51 18.93
C ALA A 85 9.15 0.06 19.60
N LYS A 86 10.13 -0.39 18.82
CA LYS A 86 11.43 -0.91 19.30
C LYS A 86 12.62 -0.05 18.85
N ALA A 87 12.36 0.98 18.04
CA ALA A 87 13.38 1.87 17.52
C ALA A 87 13.73 2.96 18.54
N ASP A 88 14.94 3.51 18.42
CA ASP A 88 15.45 4.54 19.30
C ASP A 88 15.49 5.89 18.58
N GLY A 89 14.60 6.80 18.98
CA GLY A 89 14.57 8.18 18.52
C GLY A 89 13.77 8.41 17.24
N ALA A 90 13.28 9.65 17.10
CA ALA A 90 12.21 10.00 16.14
C ALA A 90 12.52 9.60 14.69
N LEU A 91 13.76 9.84 14.22
CA LEU A 91 14.15 9.51 12.85
C LEU A 91 14.14 7.99 12.60
N ASP A 92 14.73 7.20 13.49
CA ASP A 92 14.80 5.75 13.30
C ASP A 92 13.42 5.10 13.50
N SER A 93 12.59 5.62 14.41
CA SER A 93 11.20 5.19 14.56
C SER A 93 10.34 5.51 13.34
N VAL A 94 10.48 6.70 12.73
CA VAL A 94 9.79 7.03 11.47
C VAL A 94 10.28 6.11 10.35
N LEU A 95 11.60 5.91 10.21
CA LEU A 95 12.14 5.03 9.18
C LEU A 95 11.72 3.57 9.37
N ALA A 96 11.55 3.11 10.61
CA ALA A 96 11.02 1.79 10.91
C ALA A 96 9.58 1.61 10.39
N VAL A 97 8.75 2.67 10.39
CA VAL A 97 7.43 2.66 9.73
C VAL A 97 7.56 2.62 8.21
N LEU A 98 8.48 3.39 7.64
CA LEU A 98 8.60 3.56 6.19
C LEU A 98 9.27 2.38 5.48
N HIS A 99 10.17 1.65 6.15
CA HIS A 99 10.95 0.56 5.54
C HIS A 99 10.07 -0.55 4.92
N PRO A 100 9.08 -1.11 5.65
CA PRO A 100 8.18 -2.11 5.08
C PRO A 100 7.34 -1.58 3.92
N VAL A 101 6.93 -0.30 3.98
CA VAL A 101 6.16 0.37 2.92
C VAL A 101 6.99 0.49 1.62
N VAL A 102 8.27 0.87 1.72
CA VAL A 102 9.19 0.87 0.57
C VAL A 102 9.37 -0.54 0.03
N ALA A 103 9.62 -1.51 0.92
CA ALA A 103 9.87 -2.89 0.52
C ALA A 103 8.66 -3.52 -0.20
N CYS A 104 7.44 -3.31 0.30
CA CYS A 104 6.24 -3.86 -0.31
C CYS A 104 5.92 -3.19 -1.65
N ASN A 105 6.01 -1.85 -1.73
CA ASN A 105 5.78 -1.10 -2.98
C ASN A 105 6.75 -1.53 -4.08
N ARG A 106 8.02 -1.69 -3.73
CA ARG A 106 9.10 -1.93 -4.70
C ARG A 106 9.37 -3.39 -5.00
N LYS A 107 8.62 -4.33 -4.40
CA LYS A 107 8.72 -5.77 -4.70
C LYS A 107 8.63 -6.05 -6.21
N GLN A 108 7.80 -5.29 -6.91
CA GLN A 108 7.89 -5.09 -8.35
C GLN A 108 7.70 -3.59 -8.64
N ILE A 109 8.73 -2.93 -9.16
CA ILE A 109 8.81 -1.46 -9.29
C ILE A 109 7.69 -0.87 -10.16
N ASP A 110 7.33 -1.50 -11.28
CA ASP A 110 6.27 -1.01 -12.17
C ASP A 110 4.88 -1.16 -11.54
N ASN A 111 4.66 -2.21 -10.74
CA ASN A 111 3.44 -2.36 -9.94
C ASN A 111 3.35 -1.26 -8.88
N GLY A 112 4.43 -1.03 -8.14
CA GLY A 112 4.48 0.00 -7.12
C GLY A 112 4.24 1.40 -7.67
N ARG A 113 4.87 1.73 -8.80
CA ARG A 113 4.69 3.03 -9.47
C ARG A 113 3.29 3.19 -10.04
N THR A 114 2.73 2.12 -10.60
CA THR A 114 1.35 2.15 -11.11
C THR A 114 0.35 2.31 -9.96
N TYR A 115 0.55 1.64 -8.83
CA TYR A 115 -0.27 1.80 -7.63
C TYR A 115 -0.30 3.25 -7.16
N LEU A 116 0.86 3.88 -7.05
CA LEU A 116 0.97 5.30 -6.67
C LEU A 116 0.30 6.23 -7.70
N ARG A 117 0.36 5.90 -9.00
CA ARG A 117 -0.35 6.65 -10.05
C ARG A 117 -1.87 6.51 -9.90
N GLU A 118 -2.37 5.30 -9.66
CA GLU A 118 -3.81 5.06 -9.46
C GLU A 118 -4.32 5.74 -8.18
N MET A 119 -3.51 5.86 -7.13
CA MET A 119 -3.87 6.62 -5.92
C MET A 119 -4.07 8.12 -6.17
N VAL A 120 -3.39 8.72 -7.15
CA VAL A 120 -3.49 10.17 -7.42
C VAL A 120 -4.48 10.50 -8.53
N PHE A 121 -4.59 9.64 -9.53
CA PHE A 121 -5.36 9.92 -10.74
C PHE A 121 -6.51 8.94 -10.98
N GLY A 122 -6.70 7.94 -10.10
CA GLY A 122 -7.80 6.99 -10.17
C GLY A 122 -9.14 7.59 -9.75
N ASP A 123 -10.21 6.80 -9.91
CA ASP A 123 -11.56 7.21 -9.55
C ASP A 123 -11.78 7.06 -8.03
N PRO A 124 -12.05 8.15 -7.28
CA PRO A 124 -12.24 8.11 -5.84
C PRO A 124 -13.51 7.37 -5.40
N GLU A 125 -14.46 7.12 -6.31
CA GLU A 125 -15.67 6.34 -6.00
C GLU A 125 -15.44 4.82 -6.05
N GLU A 126 -14.27 4.39 -6.53
CA GLU A 126 -13.94 2.97 -6.59
C GLU A 126 -13.47 2.43 -5.22
N PRO A 127 -13.95 1.24 -4.81
CA PRO A 127 -13.75 0.75 -3.45
C PRO A 127 -12.29 0.44 -3.12
N ARG A 128 -11.47 -0.03 -4.08
CA ARG A 128 -10.06 -0.35 -3.80
C ARG A 128 -9.20 0.90 -3.76
N HIS A 129 -9.56 1.92 -4.53
CA HIS A 129 -8.99 3.26 -4.38
C HIS A 129 -9.25 3.85 -2.99
N ALA A 130 -10.49 3.81 -2.49
CA ALA A 130 -10.83 4.30 -1.15
C ALA A 130 -10.05 3.55 -0.04
N GLU A 131 -9.86 2.24 -0.20
CA GLU A 131 -9.06 1.40 0.69
C GLU A 131 -7.57 1.81 0.66
N ALA A 132 -6.98 2.05 -0.51
CA ALA A 132 -5.61 2.53 -0.66
C ALA A 132 -5.38 3.91 0.01
N LEU A 133 -6.35 4.83 -0.12
CA LEU A 133 -6.32 6.13 0.56
C LEU A 133 -6.40 5.96 2.08
N THR A 134 -7.21 5.02 2.56
CA THR A 134 -7.32 4.72 4.00
C THR A 134 -5.99 4.22 4.56
N LEU A 135 -5.31 3.30 3.87
CA LEU A 135 -3.98 2.81 4.25
C LEU A 135 -2.93 3.93 4.30
N THR A 136 -3.02 4.88 3.37
CA THR A 136 -2.14 6.07 3.35
C THR A 136 -2.39 6.95 4.56
N LEU A 137 -3.65 7.23 4.88
CA LEU A 137 -4.02 8.00 6.07
C LEU A 137 -3.59 7.30 7.36
N GLN A 138 -3.77 5.98 7.46
CA GLN A 138 -3.33 5.21 8.63
C GLN A 138 -1.80 5.25 8.80
N THR A 139 -1.05 5.20 7.69
CA THR A 139 0.41 5.37 7.71
C THR A 139 0.79 6.76 8.19
N GLN A 140 0.12 7.80 7.72
CA GLN A 140 0.35 9.18 8.18
C GLN A 140 0.03 9.35 9.66
N VAL A 141 -1.08 8.78 10.14
CA VAL A 141 -1.44 8.79 11.57
C VAL A 141 -0.36 8.11 12.40
N LEU A 142 0.13 6.94 12.00
CA LEU A 142 1.20 6.24 12.73
C LEU A 142 2.50 7.06 12.75
N VAL A 143 2.87 7.70 11.64
CA VAL A 143 4.05 8.58 11.59
C VAL A 143 3.86 9.80 12.49
N ALA A 144 2.68 10.42 12.50
CA ALA A 144 2.38 11.54 13.38
C ALA A 144 2.44 11.13 14.86
N GLU A 145 1.88 9.97 15.23
CA GLU A 145 1.96 9.40 16.59
C GLU A 145 3.42 9.20 17.03
N VAL A 146 4.29 8.72 16.15
CA VAL A 146 5.73 8.56 16.41
C VAL A 146 6.39 9.92 16.64
N ILE A 147 6.13 10.90 15.78
CA ILE A 147 6.72 12.23 15.89
C ILE A 147 6.27 12.92 17.17
N GLU A 148 4.98 12.90 17.50
CA GLU A 148 4.44 13.47 18.73
C GLU A 148 5.04 12.81 19.99
N ARG A 149 5.23 11.48 19.97
CA ARG A 149 5.81 10.75 21.11
C ARG A 149 7.28 11.09 21.35
N GLU A 150 8.06 11.28 20.29
CA GLU A 150 9.52 11.27 20.36
C GLU A 150 10.16 12.63 20.13
N THR A 151 9.35 13.67 19.94
CA THR A 151 9.81 15.06 19.76
C THR A 151 8.99 16.01 20.64
N ALA A 152 9.35 17.29 20.64
CA ALA A 152 8.56 18.35 21.28
C ALA A 152 7.44 18.92 20.37
N ALA A 153 7.11 18.27 19.24
CA ALA A 153 6.10 18.75 18.30
C ALA A 153 4.68 18.69 18.87
N THR A 154 3.82 19.64 18.49
CA THR A 154 2.38 19.56 18.74
C THR A 154 1.72 18.55 17.79
N ALA A 155 0.54 18.05 18.13
CA ALA A 155 -0.25 17.15 17.26
C ALA A 155 -0.45 17.72 15.83
N ASP A 156 -0.77 19.01 15.71
CA ASP A 156 -0.94 19.68 14.41
C ASP A 156 0.38 19.71 13.60
N THR A 157 1.50 19.94 14.28
CA THR A 157 2.83 19.95 13.66
C THR A 157 3.22 18.53 13.22
N ALA A 158 3.00 17.53 14.08
CA ALA A 158 3.28 16.13 13.79
C ALA A 158 2.45 15.62 12.60
N SER A 159 1.16 15.97 12.54
CA SER A 159 0.28 15.66 11.40
C SER A 159 0.78 16.30 10.10
N THR A 160 1.17 17.58 10.17
CA THR A 160 1.75 18.28 9.01
C THR A 160 3.05 17.63 8.53
N LEU A 161 3.96 17.27 9.46
CA LEU A 161 5.20 16.58 9.13
C LEU A 161 4.94 15.20 8.52
N ALA A 162 3.97 14.45 9.03
CA ALA A 162 3.58 13.16 8.46
C ALA A 162 3.08 13.29 7.01
N GLN A 163 2.34 14.36 6.68
CA GLN A 163 1.94 14.67 5.31
C GLN A 163 3.14 15.00 4.41
N VAL A 164 4.09 15.80 4.91
CA VAL A 164 5.35 16.11 4.20
C VAL A 164 6.15 14.83 3.93
N ILE A 165 6.29 13.97 4.93
CA ILE A 165 6.98 12.67 4.81
C ILE A 165 6.27 11.75 3.82
N SER A 166 4.93 11.73 3.84
CA SER A 166 4.12 11.00 2.85
C SER A 166 4.37 11.51 1.42
N ALA A 167 4.51 12.82 1.23
CA ALA A 167 4.82 13.42 -0.08
C ALA A 167 6.25 13.10 -0.54
N ILE A 168 7.22 13.08 0.39
CA ILE A 168 8.59 12.61 0.15
C ILE A 168 8.58 11.16 -0.33
N MET A 169 7.88 10.28 0.40
CA MET A 169 7.74 8.86 0.05
C MET A 169 7.10 8.68 -1.32
N PHE A 170 5.96 9.33 -1.55
CA PHE A 170 5.24 9.28 -2.82
C PHE A 170 6.13 9.68 -3.99
N THR A 171 6.74 10.85 -3.91
CA THR A 171 7.57 11.40 -5.01
C THR A 171 8.81 10.55 -5.23
N THR A 172 9.47 10.10 -4.16
CA THR A 172 10.67 9.28 -4.24
C THR A 172 10.39 7.92 -4.89
N MET A 173 9.29 7.25 -4.52
CA MET A 173 8.93 5.94 -5.07
C MET A 173 8.31 6.01 -6.48
N ALA A 174 7.52 7.04 -6.79
CA ALA A 174 6.84 7.17 -8.08
C ALA A 174 7.77 7.63 -9.23
N ALA A 175 8.76 8.47 -8.91
CA ALA A 175 9.60 9.12 -9.91
C ALA A 175 10.43 8.12 -10.73
N SER A 176 10.37 8.25 -12.06
CA SER A 176 11.10 7.38 -13.00
C SER A 176 12.62 7.43 -12.82
N ILE A 177 13.16 8.56 -12.36
CA ILE A 177 14.59 8.73 -12.09
C ILE A 177 15.12 7.78 -11.00
N ASN A 178 14.22 7.23 -10.16
CA ASN A 178 14.56 6.35 -9.04
C ASN A 178 14.28 4.87 -9.33
N VAL A 179 13.93 4.51 -10.58
CA VAL A 179 13.61 3.12 -10.96
C VAL A 179 14.82 2.20 -10.80
N SER A 180 16.03 2.67 -11.13
CA SER A 180 17.24 1.85 -11.05
C SER A 180 17.81 1.69 -9.63
N LEU A 181 17.26 2.41 -8.64
CA LEU A 181 17.79 2.40 -7.28
C LEU A 181 17.38 1.15 -6.52
N THR A 182 18.24 0.69 -5.63
CA THR A 182 17.90 -0.36 -4.67
C THR A 182 16.95 0.16 -3.60
N ASN A 183 16.34 -0.73 -2.82
CA ASN A 183 15.51 -0.31 -1.68
C ASN A 183 16.32 0.47 -0.64
N ASP A 184 17.58 0.07 -0.40
CA ASP A 184 18.46 0.76 0.55
C ASP A 184 18.79 2.18 0.08
N GLU A 185 19.08 2.36 -1.22
CA GLU A 185 19.32 3.71 -1.79
C GLU A 185 18.09 4.61 -1.72
N ILE A 186 16.89 4.04 -1.86
CA ILE A 186 15.62 4.77 -1.66
C ILE A 186 15.47 5.17 -0.19
N ILE A 187 15.72 4.25 0.73
CA ILE A 187 15.64 4.52 2.17
C ILE A 187 16.66 5.56 2.59
N ASP A 188 17.90 5.50 2.13
CA ASP A 188 18.92 6.51 2.42
C ASP A 188 18.51 7.90 1.94
N ARG A 189 17.90 7.98 0.75
CA ARG A 189 17.36 9.22 0.21
C ARG A 189 16.17 9.74 1.01
N VAL A 190 15.27 8.86 1.46
CA VAL A 190 14.16 9.22 2.34
C VAL A 190 14.69 9.68 3.70
N ARG A 191 15.62 8.94 4.31
CA ARG A 191 16.29 9.27 5.58
C ARG A 191 16.88 10.68 5.55
N ALA A 192 17.64 11.03 4.50
CA ALA A 192 18.22 12.35 4.36
C ALA A 192 17.16 13.47 4.31
N GLN A 193 16.06 13.25 3.60
CA GLN A 193 14.96 14.24 3.50
C GLN A 193 14.15 14.33 4.80
N VAL A 194 13.86 13.20 5.44
CA VAL A 194 13.14 13.14 6.73
C VAL A 194 13.96 13.82 7.83
N ALA A 195 15.26 13.53 7.91
CA ALA A 195 16.16 14.16 8.88
C ALA A 195 16.24 15.68 8.72
N ALA A 196 16.06 16.21 7.51
CA ALA A 196 16.07 17.65 7.24
C ALA A 196 14.78 18.38 7.69
N VAL A 197 13.67 17.65 7.85
CA VAL A 197 12.37 18.24 8.23
C VAL A 197 11.94 17.90 9.65
N LEU A 198 12.47 16.84 10.26
CA LEU A 198 12.16 16.50 11.64
C LEU A 198 12.70 17.58 12.59
N PRO A 199 11.89 17.99 13.59
CA PRO A 199 12.34 18.88 14.64
C PRO A 199 13.43 18.20 15.47
N SER A 200 14.39 19.00 15.93
CA SER A 200 15.45 18.57 16.85
C SER A 200 14.92 18.19 18.23
#